data_AF-A0A523H3L7-F1
#
_entry.id   AF-A0A523H3L7-F1
#
_cell.length_a   1.000
_cell.length_b   1.000
_cell.length_c   1.000
_cell.angle_alpha   90.00
_cell.angle_beta   90.00
_cell.angle_gamma   90.00
#
_symmetry.space_group_name_H-M   'P 1'
#
loop_
_entity.id
_entity.type
_entity.pdbx_description
1 polymer ?
#
loop_
_entity_poly.entity_id
_entity_poly.type
_entity_poly.pdbx_seq_one_letter_code
_entity_poly.pdbx_strand_id
1 'polypeptide(L)'
;MYTSREVSELVGLSVDQVRRFARAGFLSPERTPQNHYRFSFQDMTFFRTTTQLFSADLPRHRVHRALRELRRVHPTDRPLCEIRLMATGDGIIAHDGTSVWNVESGQIVLDFPTEPVHITLIYPERIDQRKADRESADSWFERGCVL
;
A
#
# COMPACT_ATOMS: atom_id res chain seq x y z
N MET A 1 22.13 11.29 10.61
CA MET A 1 21.99 11.43 9.15
C MET A 1 23.07 10.60 8.48
N TYR A 2 22.75 9.92 7.39
CA TYR A 2 23.61 8.97 6.68
C TYR A 2 23.95 9.48 5.28
N THR A 3 25.13 9.14 4.77
CA THR A 3 25.56 9.44 3.39
C THR A 3 25.04 8.38 2.41
N SER A 4 25.04 8.66 1.10
CA SER A 4 24.70 7.63 0.09
C SER A 4 25.60 6.39 0.17
N ARG A 5 26.86 6.54 0.61
CA ARG A 5 27.81 5.42 0.77
C ARG A 5 27.45 4.58 2.00
N GLU A 6 27.21 5.20 3.13
CA GLU A 6 26.79 4.51 4.36
C GLU A 6 25.47 3.75 4.16
N VAL A 7 24.49 4.36 3.48
CA VAL A 7 23.23 3.68 3.14
C VAL A 7 23.48 2.48 2.24
N SER A 8 24.37 2.61 1.27
CA SER A 8 24.75 1.54 0.34
C SER A 8 25.35 0.35 1.11
N GLU A 9 26.25 0.62 2.05
CA GLU A 9 26.90 -0.40 2.90
C GLU A 9 25.91 -1.07 3.85
N LEU A 10 24.99 -0.30 4.45
CA LEU A 10 24.05 -0.83 5.46
C LEU A 10 22.90 -1.64 4.85
N VAL A 11 22.46 -1.30 3.64
CA VAL A 11 21.27 -1.90 3.02
C VAL A 11 21.62 -2.85 1.85
N GLY A 12 22.85 -2.81 1.35
CA GLY A 12 23.28 -3.66 0.24
C GLY A 12 22.79 -3.20 -1.14
N LEU A 13 22.30 -1.96 -1.25
CA LEU A 13 21.99 -1.31 -2.54
C LEU A 13 23.22 -0.61 -3.08
N SER A 14 23.40 -0.50 -4.40
CA SER A 14 24.44 0.35 -4.97
C SER A 14 24.19 1.84 -4.67
N VAL A 15 25.26 2.64 -4.56
CA VAL A 15 25.17 4.10 -4.39
C VAL A 15 24.29 4.76 -5.46
N ASP A 16 24.34 4.24 -6.69
CA ASP A 16 23.52 4.73 -7.79
C ASP A 16 22.04 4.42 -7.64
N GLN A 17 21.68 3.24 -7.12
CA GLN A 17 20.30 2.91 -6.77
C GLN A 17 19.79 3.85 -5.66
N VAL A 18 20.58 4.03 -4.60
CA VAL A 18 20.24 4.95 -3.49
C VAL A 18 19.96 6.36 -4.02
N ARG A 19 20.86 6.90 -4.85
CA ARG A 19 20.69 8.23 -5.49
C ARG A 19 19.51 8.27 -6.46
N ARG A 20 19.19 7.17 -7.14
CA ARG A 20 18.05 7.08 -8.06
C ARG A 20 16.73 7.20 -7.30
N PHE A 21 16.58 6.54 -6.16
CA PHE A 21 15.39 6.66 -5.32
C PHE A 21 15.19 8.09 -4.81
N ALA A 22 16.27 8.74 -4.35
CA ALA A 22 16.22 10.13 -3.92
C ALA A 22 15.86 11.10 -5.08
N ARG A 23 16.42 10.89 -6.28
CA ARG A 23 16.09 11.71 -7.46
C ARG A 23 14.66 11.52 -7.96
N ALA A 24 14.12 10.31 -7.83
CA ALA A 24 12.74 10.01 -8.20
C ALA A 24 11.70 10.54 -7.20
N GLY A 25 12.14 11.16 -6.10
CA GLY A 25 11.25 11.79 -5.11
C GLY A 25 10.46 10.80 -4.27
N PHE A 26 10.92 9.54 -4.17
CA PHE A 26 10.38 8.56 -3.23
C PHE A 26 10.75 8.88 -1.78
N LEU A 27 11.83 9.64 -1.62
CA LEU A 27 12.38 10.12 -0.36
C LEU A 27 12.61 11.62 -0.47
N SER A 28 12.60 12.31 0.66
CA SER A 28 12.94 13.73 0.77
C SER A 28 14.16 13.93 1.67
N PRO A 29 15.33 13.34 1.34
CA PRO A 29 16.54 13.48 2.14
C PRO A 29 17.05 14.92 2.12
N GLU A 30 17.67 15.33 3.22
CA GLU A 30 18.34 16.61 3.32
C GLU A 30 19.56 16.68 2.37
N ARG A 31 19.98 17.90 2.05
CA ARG A 31 21.18 18.15 1.25
C ARG A 31 22.15 19.01 2.02
N THR A 32 23.43 18.67 1.94
CA THR A 32 24.51 19.53 2.45
C THR A 32 24.70 20.75 1.55
N PRO A 33 25.42 21.81 2.01
CA PRO A 33 25.80 22.93 1.15
C PRO A 33 26.56 22.53 -0.11
N GLN A 34 27.31 21.41 -0.08
CA GLN A 34 27.98 20.84 -1.26
C GLN A 34 27.05 19.95 -2.12
N ASN A 35 25.73 20.01 -1.91
CA ASN A 35 24.73 19.25 -2.64
C ASN A 35 24.82 17.71 -2.47
N HIS A 36 25.35 17.23 -1.34
CA HIS A 36 25.37 15.81 -1.01
C HIS A 36 24.12 15.38 -0.25
N TYR A 37 23.56 14.21 -0.59
CA TYR A 37 22.42 13.66 0.13
C TYR A 37 22.77 13.25 1.57
N ARG A 38 21.83 13.54 2.47
CA ARG A 38 21.82 13.16 3.88
C ARG A 38 20.48 12.50 4.19
N PHE A 39 20.55 11.20 4.48
CA PHE A 39 19.39 10.36 4.74
C PHE A 39 19.11 10.29 6.24
N SER A 40 17.85 10.42 6.60
CA SER A 40 17.36 10.21 7.96
C SER A 40 17.23 8.71 8.26
N PHE A 41 16.91 8.38 9.51
CA PHE A 41 16.54 7.02 9.88
C PHE A 41 15.25 6.56 9.17
N GLN A 42 14.32 7.48 8.91
CA GLN A 42 13.08 7.19 8.19
C GLN A 42 13.36 6.71 6.76
N ASP A 43 14.31 7.38 6.08
CA ASP A 43 14.77 6.99 4.75
C ASP A 43 15.42 5.59 4.76
N MET A 44 16.15 5.25 5.83
CA MET A 44 16.74 3.91 5.98
C MET A 44 15.68 2.82 6.05
N THR A 45 14.58 3.04 6.77
CA THR A 45 13.46 2.10 6.82
C THR A 45 12.87 1.86 5.44
N PHE A 46 12.71 2.91 4.63
CA PHE A 46 12.26 2.78 3.24
C PHE A 46 13.21 1.92 2.40
N PHE A 47 14.53 2.16 2.50
CA PHE A 47 15.50 1.37 1.75
C PHE A 47 15.49 -0.10 2.16
N ARG A 48 15.36 -0.40 3.46
CA ARG A 48 15.26 -1.78 3.97
C ARG A 48 14.03 -2.48 3.40
N THR A 49 12.87 -1.84 3.48
CA THR A 49 11.61 -2.37 2.93
C THR A 49 11.73 -2.60 1.43
N THR A 50 12.28 -1.63 0.69
CA THR A 50 12.47 -1.74 -0.76
C THR A 50 13.40 -2.90 -1.13
N THR A 51 14.46 -3.13 -0.35
CA THR A 51 15.40 -4.22 -0.57
C THR A 51 14.75 -5.58 -0.30
N GLN A 52 13.89 -5.67 0.72
CA GLN A 52 13.08 -6.85 0.96
C GLN A 52 12.13 -7.13 -0.20
N LEU A 53 11.47 -6.10 -0.76
CA LEU A 53 10.62 -6.26 -1.95
C LEU A 53 11.40 -6.76 -3.18
N PHE A 54 12.65 -6.30 -3.37
CA PHE A 54 13.51 -6.80 -4.45
C PHE A 54 14.04 -8.21 -4.22
N SER A 55 14.07 -8.66 -2.96
CA SER A 55 14.51 -10.01 -2.58
C SER A 55 13.36 -11.02 -2.62
N ALA A 56 12.11 -10.55 -2.64
CA ALA A 56 10.96 -11.37 -2.95
C ALA A 56 11.01 -11.84 -4.41
N ASP A 57 10.39 -12.98 -4.71
CA ASP A 57 10.27 -13.54 -6.07
C ASP A 57 9.29 -12.73 -6.94
N LEU A 58 9.50 -11.41 -6.97
CA LEU A 58 8.72 -10.45 -7.72
C LEU A 58 9.59 -9.84 -8.83
N PRO A 59 9.08 -9.75 -10.07
CA PRO A 59 9.77 -9.03 -11.12
C PRO A 59 10.05 -7.57 -10.72
N ARG A 60 11.27 -7.09 -10.96
CA ARG A 60 11.69 -5.71 -10.59
C ARG A 60 10.76 -4.62 -11.11
N HIS A 61 10.17 -4.81 -12.29
CA HIS A 61 9.24 -3.86 -12.88
C HIS A 61 7.95 -3.71 -12.06
N ARG A 62 7.47 -4.78 -11.40
CA ARG A 62 6.30 -4.72 -10.50
C ARG A 62 6.62 -3.92 -9.24
N VAL A 63 7.79 -4.13 -8.64
CA VAL A 63 8.25 -3.31 -7.50
C VAL A 63 8.29 -1.82 -7.86
N HIS A 64 8.84 -1.48 -9.03
CA HIS A 64 8.85 -0.09 -9.51
C HIS A 64 7.45 0.47 -9.80
N ARG A 65 6.53 -0.34 -10.34
CA ARG A 65 5.14 0.06 -10.58
C ARG A 65 4.43 0.31 -9.26
N ALA A 66 4.55 -0.60 -8.29
CA ALA A 66 3.95 -0.47 -6.98
C ALA A 66 4.44 0.79 -6.24
N LEU A 67 5.76 1.04 -6.22
CA LEU A 67 6.31 2.26 -5.62
C LEU A 67 5.75 3.53 -6.27
N ARG A 68 5.53 3.52 -7.58
CA ARG A 68 4.94 4.64 -8.31
C ARG A 68 3.46 4.85 -7.97
N GLU A 69 2.68 3.77 -7.89
CA GLU A 69 1.27 3.85 -7.49
C GLU A 69 1.14 4.36 -6.05
N LEU A 70 1.99 3.88 -5.14
CA LEU A 70 2.03 4.40 -3.76
C LEU A 70 2.30 5.90 -3.72
N ARG A 71 3.22 6.38 -4.55
CA ARG A 71 3.49 7.82 -4.66
C ARG A 71 2.34 8.61 -5.27
N ARG A 72 1.51 7.99 -6.11
CA ARG A 72 0.33 8.62 -6.72
C ARG A 72 -0.82 8.75 -5.71
N VAL A 73 -1.03 7.72 -4.90
CA VAL A 73 -2.16 7.64 -3.97
C VAL A 73 -1.90 8.40 -2.67
N HIS A 74 -0.63 8.53 -2.25
CA HIS A 74 -0.29 9.28 -1.04
C HIS A 74 0.12 10.73 -1.32
N PRO A 75 -0.43 11.70 -0.56
CA PRO A 75 -0.02 13.10 -0.65
C PRO A 75 1.49 13.29 -0.41
N THR A 76 2.08 14.25 -1.13
CA THR A 76 3.53 14.52 -1.15
C THR A 76 4.14 14.75 0.23
N ASP A 77 3.35 15.26 1.18
CA ASP A 77 3.78 15.66 2.53
C ASP A 77 3.93 14.51 3.52
N ARG A 78 3.49 13.29 3.17
CA ARG A 78 3.75 12.09 3.98
C ARG A 78 4.82 11.24 3.30
N PRO A 79 5.96 11.01 3.95
CA PRO A 79 7.02 10.21 3.35
C PRO A 79 6.60 8.73 3.32
N LEU A 80 6.89 8.04 2.22
CA LEU A 80 6.45 6.66 1.96
C LEU A 80 6.93 5.65 3.01
N CYS A 81 7.90 6.01 3.84
CA CYS A 81 8.38 5.20 4.97
C CYS A 81 7.35 5.02 6.10
N GLU A 82 6.26 5.79 6.15
CA GLU A 82 5.14 5.48 7.05
C GLU A 82 4.31 4.29 6.56
N ILE A 83 4.41 3.95 5.27
CA ILE A 83 3.69 2.84 4.67
C ILE A 83 4.57 1.60 4.75
N ARG A 84 4.10 0.58 5.49
CA ARG A 84 4.76 -0.72 5.51
C ARG A 84 4.40 -1.48 4.25
N LEU A 85 5.40 -1.93 3.50
CA LEU A 85 5.21 -2.74 2.30
C LEU A 85 5.63 -4.17 2.55
N MET A 86 4.85 -5.11 2.04
CA MET A 86 5.11 -6.55 2.13
C MET A 86 4.89 -7.19 0.76
N ALA A 87 5.76 -8.12 0.40
CA ALA A 87 5.59 -8.93 -0.79
C ALA A 87 4.81 -10.20 -0.42
N THR A 88 3.80 -10.52 -1.23
CA THR A 88 2.99 -11.73 -1.16
C THR A 88 3.08 -12.45 -2.51
N GLY A 89 2.73 -13.74 -2.57
CA GLY A 89 2.73 -14.49 -3.84
C GLY A 89 1.94 -13.80 -4.96
N ASP A 90 0.87 -13.08 -4.60
CA ASP A 90 -0.01 -12.40 -5.56
C ASP A 90 0.33 -10.91 -5.80
N GLY A 91 1.39 -10.37 -5.20
CA GLY A 91 1.82 -8.98 -5.44
C GLY A 91 2.37 -8.26 -4.22
N ILE A 92 2.15 -6.94 -4.16
CA ILE A 92 2.66 -6.08 -3.08
C ILE A 92 1.49 -5.55 -2.28
N ILE A 93 1.54 -5.76 -0.96
CA ILE A 93 0.57 -5.24 0.00
C ILE A 93 1.19 -4.04 0.72
N ALA A 94 0.38 -3.00 0.91
CA ALA A 94 0.73 -1.81 1.67
C ALA A 94 -0.16 -1.69 2.92
N HIS A 95 0.42 -1.12 3.97
CA HIS A 95 -0.26 -0.84 5.23
C HIS A 95 0.15 0.53 5.76
N ASP A 96 -0.83 1.43 5.92
CA ASP A 96 -0.63 2.82 6.37
C ASP A 96 -0.91 3.03 7.87
N GLY A 97 -1.14 1.95 8.62
CA GLY A 97 -1.53 2.00 10.03
C GLY A 97 -3.03 1.79 10.26
N THR A 98 -3.86 2.05 9.26
CA THR A 98 -5.33 1.93 9.36
C THR A 98 -5.90 0.92 8.38
N SER A 99 -5.38 0.90 7.16
CA SER A 99 -5.86 0.03 6.08
C SER A 99 -4.73 -0.83 5.53
N VAL A 100 -5.06 -2.06 5.15
CA VAL A 100 -4.20 -2.95 4.36
C VAL A 100 -4.78 -3.03 2.95
N TRP A 101 -3.97 -2.86 1.91
CA TRP A 101 -4.45 -2.98 0.52
C TRP A 101 -3.39 -3.53 -0.43
N ASN A 102 -3.83 -4.15 -1.53
CA ASN A 102 -2.95 -4.52 -2.64
C ASN A 102 -2.64 -3.26 -3.46
N VAL A 103 -1.35 -2.97 -3.63
CA VAL A 103 -0.87 -1.76 -4.29
C VAL A 103 -1.20 -1.72 -5.79
N GLU A 104 -1.22 -2.87 -6.45
CA GLU A 104 -1.46 -2.96 -7.89
C GLU A 104 -2.94 -2.90 -8.24
N SER A 105 -3.81 -3.54 -7.45
CA SER A 105 -5.26 -3.55 -7.70
C SER A 105 -6.01 -2.43 -6.95
N GLY A 106 -5.43 -1.88 -5.89
CA GLY A 106 -6.10 -0.93 -5.00
C GLY A 106 -7.12 -1.56 -4.05
N GLN A 107 -7.25 -2.89 -4.04
CA GLN A 107 -8.24 -3.59 -3.22
C GLN A 107 -7.79 -3.68 -1.77
N ILE A 108 -8.71 -3.48 -0.84
CA ILE A 108 -8.48 -3.72 0.60
C ILE A 108 -8.26 -5.21 0.84
N VAL A 109 -7.28 -5.53 1.68
CA VAL A 109 -7.00 -6.88 2.15
C VAL A 109 -7.64 -7.04 3.52
N LEU A 110 -8.53 -8.04 3.64
CA LEU A 110 -9.15 -8.43 4.89
C LEU A 110 -8.44 -9.66 5.42
N ASP A 111 -7.90 -9.56 6.64
CA ASP A 111 -7.32 -10.69 7.35
C ASP A 111 -8.42 -11.32 8.21
N PHE A 112 -8.88 -12.51 7.80
CA PHE A 112 -9.89 -13.24 8.54
C PHE A 112 -9.21 -14.24 9.47
N PRO A 113 -9.51 -14.22 10.79
CA PRO A 113 -8.93 -15.17 11.71
C PRO A 113 -9.28 -16.59 11.28
N THR A 114 -8.29 -17.48 11.26
CA THR A 114 -8.46 -18.90 10.96
C THR A 114 -9.12 -19.67 12.11
N GLU A 115 -9.13 -19.10 13.31
CA GLU A 115 -9.87 -19.64 14.44
C GLU A 115 -11.35 -19.28 14.33
N PRO A 116 -12.26 -20.21 14.67
CA PRO A 116 -13.69 -19.94 14.61
C PRO A 116 -14.06 -18.84 15.61
N VAL A 117 -14.42 -17.67 15.09
CA VAL A 117 -15.01 -16.59 15.87
C VAL A 117 -16.52 -16.77 15.89
N HIS A 118 -17.11 -16.86 17.07
CA HIS A 118 -18.56 -16.78 17.23
C HIS A 118 -19.02 -15.35 16.97
N ILE A 119 -19.58 -15.11 15.78
CA ILE A 119 -20.22 -13.84 15.43
C ILE A 119 -21.69 -13.94 15.79
N THR A 120 -22.11 -13.18 16.81
CA THR A 120 -23.55 -12.99 17.07
C THR A 120 -24.08 -11.99 16.06
N LEU A 121 -24.77 -12.49 15.04
CA LEU A 121 -25.50 -11.64 14.11
C LEU A 121 -26.74 -11.08 14.84
N ILE A 122 -26.64 -9.81 15.25
CA ILE A 122 -27.81 -9.06 15.70
C ILE A 122 -28.53 -8.61 14.44
N TYR A 123 -29.50 -9.41 14.01
CA TYR A 123 -30.46 -8.94 13.04
C TYR A 123 -31.28 -7.83 13.72
N PRO A 124 -31.37 -6.62 13.14
CA PRO A 124 -32.39 -5.69 13.60
C PRO A 124 -33.73 -6.43 13.53
N GLU A 125 -34.58 -6.25 14.55
CA GLU A 125 -35.96 -6.73 14.49
C GLU A 125 -36.49 -6.36 13.11
N ARG A 126 -36.94 -7.38 12.37
CA ARG A 126 -37.61 -7.16 11.09
C ARG A 126 -38.69 -6.14 11.39
N ILE A 127 -38.50 -4.89 10.97
CA ILE A 127 -39.59 -3.95 10.91
C ILE A 127 -40.55 -4.64 9.97
N ASP A 128 -41.64 -5.15 10.54
CA ASP A 128 -42.67 -5.86 9.82
C ASP A 128 -43.26 -4.80 8.88
N GLN A 129 -42.65 -4.68 7.71
CA GLN A 129 -43.12 -3.83 6.64
C GLN A 129 -44.44 -4.45 6.25
N ARG A 130 -45.51 -3.98 6.91
CA ARG A 130 -46.90 -4.14 6.54
C ARG A 130 -46.97 -4.17 5.03
N LYS A 131 -47.14 -5.35 4.42
CA LYS A 131 -47.43 -5.59 2.99
C LYS A 131 -47.20 -4.34 2.12
N ALA A 132 -45.97 -3.84 2.06
CA ALA A 132 -45.61 -2.86 1.05
C ALA A 132 -45.34 -3.73 -0.16
N ASP A 133 -46.07 -3.47 -1.24
CA ASP A 133 -46.12 -4.24 -2.47
C ASP A 133 -44.83 -5.02 -2.70
N ARG A 134 -44.93 -6.36 -2.63
CA ARG A 134 -43.84 -7.26 -3.04
C ARG A 134 -43.73 -7.12 -4.55
N GLU A 135 -43.12 -6.04 -5.01
CA GLU A 135 -42.56 -6.01 -6.36
C GLU A 135 -41.56 -7.17 -6.44
N SER A 136 -41.84 -8.11 -7.36
CA SER A 136 -40.97 -9.26 -7.60
C SER A 136 -39.58 -8.77 -7.99
N ALA A 137 -38.56 -9.61 -7.76
CA ALA A 137 -37.22 -9.37 -8.28
C ALA A 137 -37.23 -9.06 -9.80
N ASP A 138 -38.16 -9.66 -10.53
CA ASP A 138 -38.36 -9.45 -11.97
C ASP A 138 -38.80 -8.02 -12.31
N SER A 139 -39.69 -7.42 -11.50
CA SER A 139 -40.17 -6.05 -11.68
C SER A 139 -39.05 -5.02 -11.51
N TRP A 140 -38.16 -5.24 -10.54
CA TRP A 140 -36.97 -4.41 -10.34
C TRP A 140 -35.96 -4.54 -11.47
N PHE A 141 -35.78 -5.76 -11.99
CA PHE A 141 -34.89 -6.02 -13.11
C PHE A 141 -35.38 -5.32 -14.38
N GLU A 142 -36.65 -5.48 -14.74
CA GLU A 142 -37.23 -4.86 -15.94
C GLU A 142 -37.12 -3.34 -15.90
N ARG A 143 -37.41 -2.69 -14.76
CA ARG A 143 -37.25 -1.24 -14.60
C ARG A 143 -35.82 -0.75 -14.80
N GLY A 144 -34.83 -1.53 -14.36
CA GLY A 144 -33.42 -1.21 -14.56
C GLY A 144 -32.97 -1.29 -16.02
N CYS A 145 -33.67 -2.07 -16.85
CA CYS A 145 -33.35 -2.22 -18.27
C CYS A 145 -33.94 -1.12 -19.18
N VAL A 146 -34.85 -0.28 -18.68
CA VAL A 146 -35.45 0.83 -19.47
C VAL A 146 -34.76 2.19 -19.21
N LEU A 147 -33.63 2.21 -18.50
CA LEU A 147 -32.74 3.37 -18.34
C LEU A 147 -31.60 3.34 -19.37
#